data_AF-A0A1F9UCU2-F1
#
_entry.id   AF-A0A1F9UCU2-F1
#
_cell.length_a   1.000
_cell.length_b   1.000
_cell.length_c   1.000
_cell.angle_alpha   90.00
_cell.angle_beta   90.00
_cell.angle_gamma   90.00
#
_symmetry.space_group_name_H-M   'P 1'
#
loop_
_entity.id
_entity.type
_entity.pdbx_description
1 polymer ?
#
loop_
_entity_poly.entity_id
_entity_poly.type
_entity_poly.pdbx_seq_one_letter_code
_entity_poly.pdbx_strand_id
1 'polypeptide(L)'
;MRRIILAMPFSLALTSAVMSQAAEHPKEHPTAAPPKQQTAKPSAKEEHPAGHEHPAGSKAWNKQMRKEFNEVVENHVKKQSVDGAFKVTDEKLGKAWPLKLVGVHKKRIVQLEGNSFFACADFKTVEKGAKDKLDLDFYATKGPDGWKIDKTVIHKMNGKPRYTYNDKNEMVPVTD
;
A
#
# COMPACT_ATOMS: atom_id res chain seq x y z
N MET A 1 30.10 36.38 -41.79
CA MET A 1 31.47 36.20 -41.25
C MET A 1 31.59 37.01 -39.96
N ARG A 2 31.84 36.35 -38.82
CA ARG A 2 32.70 36.79 -37.70
C ARG A 2 32.50 35.83 -36.53
N ARG A 3 33.51 34.99 -36.32
CA ARG A 3 33.70 34.11 -35.17
C ARG A 3 34.38 34.93 -34.06
N ILE A 4 33.95 34.79 -32.81
CA ILE A 4 34.81 35.05 -31.65
C ILE A 4 34.57 33.95 -30.62
N ILE A 5 35.61 33.14 -30.43
CA ILE A 5 35.78 32.12 -29.40
C ILE A 5 36.43 32.82 -28.22
N LEU A 6 35.91 32.63 -27.00
CA LEU A 6 36.66 32.96 -25.78
C LEU A 6 36.52 31.81 -24.79
N ALA A 7 37.56 30.99 -24.72
CA ALA A 7 37.76 29.96 -23.72
C ALA A 7 38.38 30.61 -22.47
N MET A 8 37.85 30.30 -21.28
CA MET A 8 38.47 30.64 -20.01
C MET A 8 39.08 29.37 -19.37
N PRO A 9 40.32 29.42 -18.85
CA PRO A 9 40.95 28.30 -18.18
C PRO A 9 40.52 28.25 -16.70
N PHE A 10 40.03 27.10 -16.24
CA PHE A 10 39.80 26.86 -14.81
C PHE A 10 41.01 26.14 -14.23
N SER A 11 41.79 26.85 -13.42
CA SER A 11 43.02 26.37 -12.81
C SER A 11 42.76 25.31 -11.73
N LEU A 12 43.57 24.26 -11.82
CA LEU A 12 43.71 23.16 -10.87
C LEU A 12 44.63 23.59 -9.71
N ALA A 13 44.25 23.32 -8.46
CA ALA A 13 45.16 23.37 -7.30
C ALA A 13 44.91 22.17 -6.37
N LEU A 14 45.95 21.34 -6.21
CA LEU A 14 46.08 20.24 -5.24
C LEU A 14 46.24 20.79 -3.81
N THR A 15 45.79 20.09 -2.76
CA THR A 15 46.54 19.21 -1.83
C THR A 15 45.65 19.14 -0.54
N SER A 16 45.59 18.15 0.36
CA SER A 16 46.51 17.12 0.85
C SER A 16 45.70 15.94 1.43
N ALA A 17 46.38 14.78 1.52
CA ALA A 17 45.91 13.53 2.08
C ALA A 17 45.80 13.53 3.62
N VAL A 18 44.86 12.73 4.15
CA VAL A 18 44.98 12.05 5.44
C VAL A 18 44.53 10.60 5.26
N MET A 19 45.46 9.67 5.51
CA MET A 19 45.16 8.26 5.76
C MET A 19 44.94 8.05 7.26
N SER A 20 43.98 7.21 7.63
CA SER A 20 44.04 6.41 8.85
C SER A 20 43.18 5.16 8.74
N GLN A 21 43.71 4.12 9.36
CA GLN A 21 43.49 2.71 9.16
C GLN A 21 42.28 2.11 9.91
N ALA A 22 41.80 0.99 9.35
CA ALA A 22 41.44 -0.27 10.00
C ALA A 22 40.41 -0.32 11.15
N ALA A 23 39.37 -1.12 10.92
CA ALA A 23 38.87 -2.10 11.89
C ALA A 23 38.40 -3.36 11.14
N GLU A 24 38.98 -4.50 11.51
CA GLU A 24 38.75 -5.84 10.99
C GLU A 24 37.74 -6.62 11.85
N HIS A 25 36.74 -7.22 11.18
CA HIS A 25 36.09 -8.52 11.47
C HIS A 25 35.52 -8.81 12.91
N PRO A 26 35.04 -10.04 13.20
CA PRO A 26 33.67 -10.53 13.02
C PRO A 26 33.05 -11.03 14.35
N LYS A 27 31.83 -11.59 14.29
CA LYS A 27 31.09 -12.47 15.26
C LYS A 27 29.66 -11.94 15.43
N GLU A 28 28.58 -12.70 15.56
CA GLU A 28 28.28 -14.14 15.65
C GLU A 28 26.76 -14.21 15.68
N HIS A 29 26.13 -15.07 14.88
CA HIS A 29 24.85 -15.67 15.26
C HIS A 29 24.86 -17.12 14.76
N PRO A 30 25.35 -18.07 15.58
CA PRO A 30 25.14 -19.49 15.37
C PRO A 30 23.86 -19.94 16.10
N THR A 31 23.08 -20.80 15.46
CA THR A 31 22.23 -21.86 16.05
C THR A 31 21.32 -22.36 14.93
N ALA A 32 21.82 -23.31 14.15
CA ALA A 32 21.62 -24.75 14.33
C ALA A 32 20.30 -25.23 13.69
N ALA A 33 20.43 -25.80 12.48
CA ALA A 33 19.64 -26.97 12.09
C ALA A 33 20.18 -28.18 12.89
N PRO A 34 19.41 -29.25 13.21
CA PRO A 34 18.89 -30.23 12.23
C PRO A 34 17.57 -30.94 12.71
N PRO A 35 17.13 -32.11 12.19
CA PRO A 35 17.27 -32.75 10.88
C PRO A 35 15.91 -33.04 10.19
N LYS A 36 15.99 -33.45 8.92
CA LYS A 36 14.91 -34.09 8.15
C LYS A 36 14.42 -35.38 8.84
N GLN A 37 13.11 -35.55 8.93
CA GLN A 37 12.48 -36.87 8.87
C GLN A 37 11.24 -36.79 7.95
N GLN A 38 11.30 -37.58 6.88
CA GLN A 38 10.15 -38.04 6.10
C GLN A 38 9.09 -38.59 7.04
N THR A 39 7.81 -38.35 6.75
CA THR A 39 6.86 -39.44 6.59
C THR A 39 5.51 -38.94 6.06
N ALA A 40 5.01 -39.72 5.11
CA ALA A 40 3.61 -39.98 4.80
C ALA A 40 2.67 -38.81 4.45
N LYS A 41 2.45 -38.69 3.14
CA LYS A 41 1.12 -38.42 2.58
C LYS A 41 0.14 -39.47 3.12
N PRO A 42 -1.10 -39.08 3.45
CA PRO A 42 -2.22 -39.78 2.85
C PRO A 42 -3.19 -38.81 2.18
N SER A 43 -3.68 -39.26 1.04
CA SER A 43 -4.76 -38.67 0.26
C SER A 43 -6.08 -39.06 0.91
N ALA A 44 -7.01 -38.11 1.11
CA ALA A 44 -8.45 -38.32 0.93
C ALA A 44 -9.27 -37.05 1.21
N LYS A 45 -10.24 -36.83 0.32
CA LYS A 45 -11.52 -36.14 0.48
C LYS A 45 -11.57 -34.61 0.55
N GLU A 46 -12.05 -34.05 -0.58
CA GLU A 46 -13.13 -33.06 -0.59
C GLU A 46 -14.11 -33.24 0.58
N GLU A 47 -14.34 -32.16 1.33
CA GLU A 47 -15.59 -31.82 2.02
C GLU A 47 -15.36 -30.46 2.74
N HIS A 48 -15.88 -29.36 2.20
CA HIS A 48 -16.15 -28.17 3.02
C HIS A 48 -17.23 -28.58 4.03
N PRO A 49 -17.01 -28.45 5.35
CA PRO A 49 -17.57 -27.30 6.05
C PRO A 49 -16.82 -26.88 7.34
N ALA A 50 -17.26 -25.75 7.90
CA ALA A 50 -17.00 -25.25 9.26
C ALA A 50 -15.64 -24.58 9.55
N GLY A 51 -15.72 -23.25 9.68
CA GLY A 51 -15.16 -22.54 10.84
C GLY A 51 -13.67 -22.70 11.08
N HIS A 52 -12.83 -22.32 10.13
CA HIS A 52 -11.44 -22.08 10.48
C HIS A 52 -11.33 -20.65 11.04
N GLU A 53 -11.41 -20.55 12.36
CA GLU A 53 -10.90 -19.42 13.12
C GLU A 53 -9.38 -19.40 12.94
N HIS A 54 -8.93 -18.79 11.84
CA HIS A 54 -7.51 -18.53 11.64
C HIS A 54 -7.10 -17.52 12.72
N PRO A 55 -6.02 -17.78 13.49
CA PRO A 55 -5.54 -16.79 14.44
C PRO A 55 -5.20 -15.52 13.67
N ALA A 56 -5.93 -14.44 14.00
CA ALA A 56 -5.69 -13.12 13.47
C ALA A 56 -4.20 -12.78 13.64
N GLY A 57 -3.55 -12.37 12.55
CA GLY A 57 -2.13 -12.01 12.55
C GLY A 57 -1.15 -13.07 11.99
N SER A 58 -1.56 -14.30 11.68
CA SER A 58 -0.66 -15.25 10.97
C SER A 58 -0.34 -14.77 9.54
N LYS A 59 0.85 -15.12 9.01
CA LYS A 59 1.24 -14.73 7.64
C LYS A 59 0.26 -15.25 6.57
N ALA A 60 -0.24 -16.48 6.74
CA ALA A 60 -1.18 -17.11 5.84
C ALA A 60 -2.55 -16.40 5.87
N TRP A 61 -3.06 -16.12 7.07
CA TRP A 61 -4.30 -15.37 7.25
C TRP A 61 -4.22 -13.97 6.65
N ASN A 62 -3.14 -13.23 6.95
CA ASN A 62 -2.90 -11.91 6.38
C ASN A 62 -2.87 -11.95 4.84
N LYS A 63 -2.20 -12.96 4.26
CA LYS A 63 -2.16 -13.13 2.80
C LYS A 63 -3.55 -13.38 2.22
N GLN A 64 -4.35 -14.23 2.85
CA GLN A 64 -5.71 -14.54 2.42
C GLN A 64 -6.62 -13.31 2.51
N MET A 65 -6.66 -12.64 3.67
CA MET A 65 -7.45 -11.43 3.88
C MET A 65 -7.07 -10.33 2.90
N ARG A 66 -5.78 -10.19 2.57
CA ARG A 66 -5.33 -9.25 1.55
C ARG A 66 -5.87 -9.53 0.17
N LYS A 67 -5.93 -10.81 -0.20
CA LYS A 67 -6.49 -11.22 -1.48
C LYS A 67 -7.98 -10.91 -1.53
N GLU A 68 -8.73 -11.34 -0.52
CA GLU A 68 -10.17 -11.13 -0.45
C GLU A 68 -10.55 -9.64 -0.46
N PHE A 69 -9.90 -8.82 0.38
CA PHE A 69 -10.18 -7.38 0.44
C PHE A 69 -9.88 -6.70 -0.91
N ASN A 70 -8.77 -7.06 -1.58
CA ASN A 70 -8.45 -6.52 -2.89
C ASN A 70 -9.56 -6.83 -3.91
N GLU A 71 -10.03 -8.07 -3.95
CA GLU A 71 -11.14 -8.48 -4.84
C GLU A 71 -12.43 -7.71 -4.51
N VAL A 72 -12.72 -7.48 -3.24
CA VAL A 72 -13.90 -6.72 -2.80
C VAL A 72 -13.82 -5.27 -3.23
N VAL A 73 -12.68 -4.59 -3.05
CA VAL A 73 -12.49 -3.22 -3.51
C VAL A 73 -12.57 -3.14 -5.04
N GLU A 74 -11.88 -4.03 -5.76
CA GLU A 74 -11.95 -4.07 -7.22
C GLU A 74 -13.40 -4.27 -7.71
N ASN A 75 -14.15 -5.17 -7.09
CA ASN A 75 -15.55 -5.43 -7.43
C ASN A 75 -16.46 -4.27 -7.04
N HIS A 76 -16.24 -3.65 -5.88
CA HIS A 76 -16.99 -2.47 -5.44
C HIS A 76 -16.80 -1.31 -6.42
N VAL A 77 -15.55 -0.99 -6.75
CA VAL A 77 -15.21 0.05 -7.74
C VAL A 77 -15.84 -0.27 -9.08
N LYS A 78 -15.75 -1.51 -9.58
CA LYS A 78 -16.38 -1.91 -10.86
C LYS A 78 -17.90 -1.73 -10.83
N LYS A 79 -18.57 -2.17 -9.76
CA LYS A 79 -20.03 -2.07 -9.59
C LYS A 79 -20.52 -0.63 -9.48
N GLN A 80 -19.72 0.23 -8.84
CA GLN A 80 -20.05 1.64 -8.64
C GLN A 80 -19.54 2.54 -9.79
N SER A 81 -18.77 1.99 -10.73
CA SER A 81 -18.29 2.75 -11.88
C SER A 81 -19.41 2.94 -12.89
N VAL A 82 -19.63 4.19 -13.29
CA VAL A 82 -20.56 4.57 -14.35
C VAL A 82 -19.71 5.09 -15.51
N ASP A 83 -19.97 4.60 -16.72
CA ASP A 83 -19.19 4.94 -17.94
C ASP A 83 -17.67 4.69 -17.81
N GLY A 84 -17.30 3.66 -17.02
CA GLY A 84 -15.90 3.31 -16.79
C GLY A 84 -15.15 4.21 -15.80
N ALA A 85 -15.87 5.08 -15.08
CA ALA A 85 -15.33 5.94 -14.03
C ALA A 85 -16.03 5.72 -12.69
N PHE A 86 -15.25 5.53 -11.63
CA PHE A 86 -15.71 5.54 -10.25
C PHE A 86 -15.79 6.98 -9.77
N LYS A 87 -17.02 7.50 -9.64
CA LYS A 87 -17.26 8.90 -9.25
C LYS A 87 -17.21 9.02 -7.72
N VAL A 88 -16.28 9.82 -7.22
CA VAL A 88 -16.14 10.09 -5.78
C VAL A 88 -16.27 11.58 -5.52
N THR A 89 -17.25 11.95 -4.70
CA THR A 89 -17.47 13.34 -4.31
C THR A 89 -16.47 13.74 -3.24
N ASP A 90 -15.81 14.87 -3.48
CA ASP A 90 -14.89 15.53 -2.57
C ASP A 90 -15.58 16.73 -1.93
N GLU A 91 -16.09 16.52 -0.71
CA GLU A 91 -16.82 17.55 0.03
C GLU A 91 -15.94 18.76 0.36
N LYS A 92 -14.61 18.59 0.51
CA LYS A 92 -13.70 19.71 0.79
C LYS A 92 -13.57 20.67 -0.39
N LEU A 93 -13.64 20.15 -1.61
CA LEU A 93 -13.52 20.96 -2.84
C LEU A 93 -14.86 21.20 -3.54
N GLY A 94 -15.95 20.58 -3.08
CA GLY A 94 -17.24 20.57 -3.78
C GLY A 94 -17.17 19.95 -5.18
N LYS A 95 -16.22 19.04 -5.43
CA LYS A 95 -15.94 18.46 -6.76
C LYS A 95 -16.20 16.96 -6.77
N ALA A 96 -16.81 16.44 -7.83
CA ALA A 96 -16.84 15.00 -8.11
C ALA A 96 -15.62 14.60 -8.95
N TRP A 97 -14.86 13.63 -8.47
CA TRP A 97 -13.70 13.09 -9.19
C TRP A 97 -14.11 11.85 -9.98
N PRO A 98 -13.95 11.85 -11.32
CA PRO A 98 -14.10 10.65 -12.12
C PRO A 98 -12.79 9.85 -12.07
N LEU A 99 -12.78 8.77 -11.31
CA LEU A 99 -11.57 8.03 -10.97
C LEU A 99 -11.51 6.66 -11.65
N LYS A 100 -10.30 6.20 -11.92
CA LYS A 100 -10.00 4.82 -12.32
C LYS A 100 -9.01 4.22 -11.34
N LEU A 101 -9.36 3.05 -10.84
CA LEU A 101 -8.48 2.26 -9.97
C LEU A 101 -7.20 1.91 -10.72
N VAL A 102 -6.07 2.25 -10.09
CA VAL A 102 -4.73 1.85 -10.53
C VAL A 102 -4.33 0.57 -9.82
N GLY A 103 -4.60 0.46 -8.52
CA GLY A 103 -4.41 -0.76 -7.74
C GLY A 103 -4.61 -0.54 -6.24
N VAL A 104 -4.88 -1.63 -5.52
CA VAL A 104 -4.97 -1.61 -4.05
C VAL A 104 -3.60 -1.89 -3.46
N HIS A 105 -3.23 -1.18 -2.38
CA HIS A 105 -1.97 -1.40 -1.68
C HIS A 105 -2.00 -2.72 -0.89
N LYS A 106 -1.70 -3.83 -1.57
CA LYS A 106 -1.78 -5.21 -1.02
C LYS A 106 -0.93 -5.44 0.24
N LYS A 107 0.07 -4.59 0.50
CA LYS A 107 0.96 -4.73 1.66
C LYS A 107 0.42 -4.06 2.93
N ARG A 108 -0.59 -3.19 2.83
CA ARG A 108 -1.09 -2.37 3.94
C ARG A 108 -2.59 -2.54 4.15
N ILE A 109 -2.98 -3.78 4.45
CA ILE A 109 -4.28 -4.01 5.07
C ILE A 109 -4.07 -4.03 6.57
N VAL A 110 -4.80 -3.13 7.23
CA VAL A 110 -4.78 -2.95 8.67
C VAL A 110 -6.11 -3.48 9.19
N GLN A 111 -6.05 -4.43 10.12
CA GLN A 111 -7.22 -4.79 10.90
C GLN A 111 -7.39 -3.72 11.97
N LEU A 112 -8.56 -3.11 12.01
CA LEU A 112 -8.97 -2.21 13.08
C LEU A 112 -9.60 -3.05 14.20
N GLU A 113 -10.50 -2.49 14.99
CA GLU A 113 -11.18 -3.27 16.02
C GLU A 113 -12.17 -4.29 15.44
N GLY A 114 -12.16 -5.49 16.02
CA GLY A 114 -13.04 -6.59 15.65
C GLY A 114 -12.88 -7.03 14.19
N ASN A 115 -13.97 -6.95 13.44
CA ASN A 115 -14.09 -7.39 12.05
C ASN A 115 -13.92 -6.24 11.05
N SER A 116 -13.42 -5.09 11.49
CA SER A 116 -13.20 -3.91 10.66
C SER A 116 -11.80 -3.91 10.07
N PHE A 117 -11.69 -3.52 8.80
CA PHE A 117 -10.45 -3.52 8.04
C PHE A 117 -10.31 -2.23 7.24
N PHE A 118 -9.06 -1.89 6.98
CA PHE A 118 -8.66 -0.67 6.29
C PHE A 118 -7.63 -0.98 5.21
N ALA A 119 -7.80 -0.39 4.01
CA ALA A 119 -6.77 -0.39 2.98
C ALA A 119 -6.80 0.88 2.12
N CYS A 120 -5.61 1.32 1.72
CA CYS A 120 -5.43 2.39 0.73
C CYS A 120 -5.44 1.80 -0.69
N ALA A 121 -5.99 2.53 -1.65
CA ALA A 121 -5.91 2.20 -3.06
C ALA A 121 -5.58 3.44 -3.89
N ASP A 122 -4.74 3.25 -4.90
CA ASP A 122 -4.32 4.29 -5.84
C ASP A 122 -5.37 4.46 -6.93
N PHE A 123 -5.75 5.71 -7.17
CA PHE A 123 -6.64 6.12 -8.26
C PHE A 123 -5.98 7.21 -9.09
N LYS A 124 -6.39 7.24 -10.36
CA LYS A 124 -6.08 8.34 -11.27
C LYS A 124 -7.36 8.90 -11.85
N THR A 125 -7.38 10.19 -12.15
CA THR A 125 -8.48 10.81 -12.88
C THR A 125 -8.56 10.29 -14.31
N VAL A 126 -9.77 10.07 -14.83
CA VAL A 126 -9.99 9.68 -16.24
C VAL A 126 -10.14 10.87 -17.19
N GLU A 127 -10.19 12.09 -16.67
CA GLU A 127 -10.27 13.32 -17.46
C GLU A 127 -9.07 13.47 -18.41
N LYS A 128 -9.33 13.89 -19.65
CA LYS A 128 -8.31 14.02 -20.69
C LYS A 128 -7.29 15.10 -20.29
N GLY A 129 -6.02 14.72 -20.18
CA GLY A 129 -4.94 15.61 -19.78
C GLY A 129 -4.76 15.78 -18.28
N ALA A 130 -5.64 15.19 -17.45
CA ALA A 130 -5.53 15.23 -16.01
C ALA A 130 -4.36 14.36 -15.54
N LYS A 131 -3.57 14.89 -14.61
CA LYS A 131 -2.43 14.20 -14.00
C LYS A 131 -2.68 13.87 -12.52
N ASP A 132 -3.92 14.13 -12.07
CA ASP A 132 -4.27 14.00 -10.68
C ASP A 132 -4.31 12.53 -10.24
N LYS A 133 -3.61 12.27 -9.15
CA LYS A 133 -3.58 10.97 -8.47
C LYS A 133 -4.18 11.12 -7.09
N LEU A 134 -5.10 10.23 -6.75
CA LEU A 134 -5.77 10.24 -5.47
C LEU A 134 -5.54 8.89 -4.79
N ASP A 135 -5.18 8.93 -3.52
CA ASP A 135 -5.20 7.76 -2.65
C ASP A 135 -6.53 7.76 -1.91
N LEU A 136 -7.34 6.71 -2.10
CA LEU A 136 -8.60 6.52 -1.41
C LEU A 136 -8.44 5.43 -0.36
N ASP A 137 -8.92 5.72 0.84
CA ASP A 137 -9.00 4.79 1.94
C ASP A 137 -10.35 4.11 1.95
N PHE A 138 -10.35 2.77 1.92
CA PHE A 138 -11.53 1.94 2.01
C PHE A 138 -11.59 1.29 3.39
N TYR A 139 -12.74 1.47 4.04
CA TYR A 139 -13.09 0.82 5.28
C TYR A 139 -14.10 -0.27 4.96
N ALA A 140 -13.82 -1.48 5.44
CA ALA A 140 -14.69 -2.62 5.19
C ALA A 140 -14.83 -3.50 6.42
N THR A 141 -16.04 -4.02 6.62
CA THR A 141 -16.34 -4.99 7.66
C THR A 141 -16.47 -6.38 7.04
N LYS A 142 -15.83 -7.39 7.65
CA LYS A 142 -16.00 -8.80 7.29
C LYS A 142 -17.04 -9.45 8.20
N GLY A 143 -18.27 -9.54 7.73
CA GLY A 143 -19.37 -10.23 8.40
C GLY A 143 -19.48 -11.71 7.99
N PRO A 144 -20.47 -12.44 8.54
CA PRO A 144 -20.76 -13.82 8.14
C PRO A 144 -21.15 -13.96 6.67
N ASP A 145 -21.82 -12.94 6.11
CA ASP A 145 -22.25 -12.89 4.70
C ASP A 145 -21.13 -12.42 3.74
N GLY A 146 -19.93 -12.18 4.27
CA GLY A 146 -18.76 -11.72 3.52
C GLY A 146 -18.38 -10.26 3.81
N TRP A 147 -17.69 -9.66 2.86
CA TRP A 147 -17.12 -8.33 2.99
C TRP A 147 -18.08 -7.23 2.54
N LYS A 148 -18.16 -6.17 3.31
CA LYS A 148 -18.93 -4.96 2.99
C LYS A 148 -18.02 -3.74 3.06
N ILE A 149 -17.99 -2.92 2.01
CA ILE A 149 -17.36 -1.60 2.07
C ILE A 149 -18.32 -0.66 2.79
N ASP A 150 -17.88 -0.10 3.92
CA ASP A 150 -18.68 0.77 4.79
C ASP A 150 -18.44 2.25 4.49
N LYS A 151 -17.18 2.60 4.19
CA LYS A 151 -16.77 3.99 3.97
C LYS A 151 -15.61 4.08 3.00
N THR A 152 -15.64 5.12 2.16
CA THR A 152 -14.56 5.47 1.25
C THR A 152 -14.20 6.94 1.47
N VAL A 153 -12.92 7.26 1.69
CA VAL A 153 -12.47 8.62 1.99
C VAL A 153 -11.23 8.97 1.16
N ILE A 154 -11.11 10.21 0.71
CA ILE A 154 -9.92 10.69 -0.01
C ILE A 154 -8.82 11.02 1.01
N HIS A 155 -7.79 10.18 1.06
CA HIS A 155 -6.64 10.32 1.96
C HIS A 155 -5.60 11.28 1.42
N LYS A 156 -5.18 11.07 0.17
CA LYS A 156 -4.14 11.92 -0.45
C LYS A 156 -4.58 12.40 -1.81
N MET A 157 -4.09 13.57 -2.17
CA MET A 157 -4.24 14.17 -3.48
C MET A 157 -2.87 14.62 -3.97
N ASN A 158 -2.44 14.09 -5.11
CA ASN A 158 -1.13 14.38 -5.71
C ASN A 158 0.03 14.21 -4.73
N GLY A 159 -0.04 13.16 -3.91
CA GLY A 159 0.96 12.84 -2.88
C GLY A 159 0.83 13.67 -1.59
N LYS A 160 -0.04 14.68 -1.54
CA LYS A 160 -0.30 15.48 -0.33
C LYS A 160 -1.40 14.83 0.52
N PRO A 161 -1.12 14.41 1.77
CA PRO A 161 -2.14 13.89 2.67
C PRO A 161 -3.10 14.99 3.13
N ARG A 162 -4.38 14.65 3.28
CA ARG A 162 -5.45 15.54 3.76
C ARG A 162 -5.79 15.34 5.23
N TYR A 163 -5.38 14.20 5.76
CA TYR A 163 -5.44 13.81 7.16
C TYR A 163 -4.32 12.79 7.40
N THR A 164 -4.00 12.59 8.66
CA THR A 164 -3.17 11.48 9.12
C THR A 164 -3.96 10.66 10.13
N TYR A 165 -3.38 9.55 10.59
CA TYR A 165 -3.92 8.75 11.67
C TYR A 165 -3.07 8.96 12.92
N ASN A 166 -3.72 9.10 14.08
CA ASN A 166 -3.01 9.09 15.36
C ASN A 166 -2.72 7.66 15.82
N ASP A 167 -2.10 7.51 17.00
CA ASP A 167 -1.75 6.20 17.58
C ASP A 167 -2.98 5.31 17.89
N LYS A 168 -4.18 5.89 17.92
CA LYS A 168 -5.45 5.21 18.11
C LYS A 168 -6.16 4.88 16.78
N ASN A 169 -5.48 5.04 15.64
CA ASN A 169 -6.05 4.90 14.30
C ASN A 169 -7.22 5.84 14.00
N GLU A 170 -7.33 6.96 14.73
CA GLU A 170 -8.33 7.98 14.50
C GLU A 170 -7.83 8.95 13.44
N MET A 171 -8.72 9.33 12.52
CA MET A 171 -8.43 10.31 11.48
C MET A 171 -8.29 11.70 12.10
N VAL A 172 -7.10 12.30 11.98
CA VAL A 172 -6.81 13.66 12.47
C VAL A 172 -6.34 14.55 11.31
N PRO A 173 -6.66 15.86 11.31
CA PRO A 173 -6.18 16.76 10.27
C PRO A 173 -4.65 16.82 10.26
N VAL A 174 -4.06 17.01 9.08
CA VAL A 174 -2.63 17.34 8.98
C VAL A 174 -2.49 18.77 9.49
N THR A 175 -1.83 18.95 10.63
CA THR A 175 -1.40 20.28 11.10
C THR A 175 -0.17 20.68 10.28
N ASP A 176 -0.28 21.81 9.58
CA ASP A 176 0.82 22.45 8.83
C ASP A 176 1.96 22.93 9.75
#